data_AF-A0A962CIP4-F1
#
_entry.id   AF-A0A962CIP4-F1
#
_cell.length_a   1.000
_cell.length_b   1.000
_cell.length_c   1.000
_cell.angle_alpha   90.00
_cell.angle_beta   90.00
_cell.angle_gamma   90.00
#
_symmetry.space_group_name_H-M   'P 1'
#
loop_
_entity.id
_entity.type
_entity.pdbx_description
1 polymer ?
#
loop_
_entity_poly.entity_id
_entity_poly.type
_entity_poly.pdbx_seq_one_letter_code
_entity_poly.pdbx_strand_id
1 'polypeptide(L)'
;MNPAANLFLVGPMGAGKTSIGRRLAAQLGLAFVDLDFAFEERAGVSIALTFEIEGEAGFRKRESALLAELVERRGIVLSTGGGAVLDPANREHLRNHGFVVWLDAD
;
A
#
# COMPACT_ATOMS: atom_id res chain seq x y z
N MET A 1 18.02 -14.37 5.94
CA MET A 1 16.89 -14.06 5.04
C MET A 1 15.68 -13.84 5.92
N ASN A 2 15.06 -12.65 5.86
CA ASN A 2 13.81 -12.41 6.57
C ASN A 2 12.70 -13.18 5.84
N PRO A 3 12.09 -14.22 6.44
CA PRO A 3 10.99 -14.97 5.82
C PRO A 3 9.68 -14.20 6.01
N ALA A 4 9.71 -12.87 5.83
CA ALA A 4 8.54 -12.03 5.99
C ALA A 4 7.47 -12.51 5.01
N ALA A 5 6.32 -12.92 5.54
CA ALA A 5 5.22 -13.45 4.74
C ALA A 5 4.67 -12.43 3.74
N ASN A 6 4.94 -11.14 3.96
CA ASN A 6 4.53 -10.06 3.09
C ASN A 6 5.70 -9.18 2.68
N LEU A 7 5.54 -8.56 1.52
CA LEU A 7 6.43 -7.54 0.97
C LEU A 7 5.65 -6.26 0.74
N PHE A 8 6.16 -5.12 1.18
CA PHE A 8 5.49 -3.83 1.06
C PHE A 8 6.34 -2.86 0.24
N LEU A 9 5.76 -2.30 -0.82
CA LEU A 9 6.40 -1.34 -1.71
C LEU A 9 5.96 0.07 -1.33
N VAL A 10 6.92 0.92 -0.99
CA VAL A 10 6.73 2.35 -0.68
C VAL A 10 7.56 3.22 -1.62
N GLY A 11 7.18 4.47 -1.81
CA GLY A 11 7.86 5.41 -2.70
C GLY A 11 6.88 6.38 -3.39
N PRO A 12 7.39 7.43 -4.05
CA PRO A 12 6.56 8.45 -4.68
C PRO A 12 5.67 7.89 -5.80
N MET A 13 4.64 8.64 -6.20
CA MET A 13 3.85 8.32 -7.40
C MET A 13 4.79 8.27 -8.61
N GLY A 14 4.60 7.29 -9.50
CA GLY A 14 5.49 7.10 -10.66
C GLY A 14 6.73 6.23 -10.41
N ALA A 15 7.08 5.91 -9.17
CA ALA A 15 8.24 5.04 -8.83
C ALA A 15 8.12 3.56 -9.28
N GLY A 16 7.11 3.21 -10.09
CA GLY A 16 6.94 1.87 -10.65
C GLY A 16 6.41 0.80 -9.67
N LYS A 17 5.90 1.18 -8.49
CA LYS A 17 5.41 0.25 -7.44
C LYS A 17 4.43 -0.81 -7.98
N THR A 18 3.43 -0.41 -8.74
CA THR A 18 2.43 -1.34 -9.31
C THR A 18 3.07 -2.29 -10.33
N SER A 19 3.92 -1.76 -11.22
CA SER A 19 4.59 -2.55 -12.27
C SER A 19 5.59 -3.56 -11.70
N ILE A 20 6.44 -3.13 -10.77
CA ILE A 20 7.43 -3.98 -10.09
C ILE A 20 6.71 -4.97 -9.17
N GLY A 21 5.71 -4.52 -8.40
CA GLY A 21 4.98 -5.35 -7.46
C GLY A 21 4.24 -6.51 -8.11
N ARG A 22 3.58 -6.31 -9.26
CA ARG A 22 2.94 -7.40 -10.01
C ARG A 22 3.94 -8.46 -10.46
N ARG A 23 5.10 -8.04 -10.99
CA ARG A 23 6.16 -8.97 -11.43
C ARG A 23 6.73 -9.75 -10.25
N LEU A 24 6.98 -9.06 -9.14
CA LEU A 24 7.56 -9.66 -7.95
C LEU A 24 6.59 -10.65 -7.28
N ALA A 25 5.31 -10.30 -7.21
CA ALA A 25 4.26 -11.21 -6.73
C ALA A 25 4.21 -12.50 -7.56
N ALA A 26 4.23 -12.38 -8.89
CA ALA A 26 4.24 -13.52 -9.79
C ALA A 26 5.50 -14.40 -9.62
N GLN A 27 6.67 -13.80 -9.48
CA GLN A 27 7.94 -14.53 -9.27
C GLN A 27 8.00 -15.24 -7.92
N LEU A 28 7.41 -14.66 -6.87
CA LEU A 28 7.41 -15.19 -5.52
C LEU A 28 6.20 -16.09 -5.21
N GLY A 29 5.24 -16.22 -6.13
CA GLY A 29 4.00 -16.96 -5.90
C GLY A 29 3.09 -16.30 -4.85
N LEU A 30 3.16 -14.98 -4.72
CA LEU A 30 2.38 -14.18 -3.77
C LEU A 30 1.22 -13.47 -4.48
N ALA A 31 0.20 -13.05 -3.72
CA ALA A 31 -0.87 -12.22 -4.28
C ALA A 31 -0.41 -10.75 -4.35
N PHE A 32 -0.71 -10.06 -5.45
CA PHE A 32 -0.48 -8.61 -5.54
C PHE A 32 -1.72 -7.85 -5.07
N VAL A 33 -1.50 -6.81 -4.27
CA VAL A 33 -2.53 -5.88 -3.81
C VAL A 33 -2.04 -4.45 -4.04
N ASP A 34 -2.89 -3.58 -4.57
CA ASP A 34 -2.63 -2.15 -4.69
C ASP A 34 -3.58 -1.41 -3.76
N LEU A 35 -3.02 -0.62 -2.83
CA LEU A 35 -3.79 0.05 -1.78
C LEU A 35 -4.79 1.06 -2.35
N ASP A 36 -4.38 1.80 -3.38
CA ASP A 36 -5.22 2.81 -4.01
C ASP A 36 -6.40 2.14 -4.73
N PHE A 37 -6.14 1.05 -5.45
CA PHE A 37 -7.20 0.27 -6.09
C PHE A 37 -8.15 -0.36 -5.06
N ALA A 38 -7.63 -0.97 -4.01
CA ALA A 38 -8.43 -1.56 -2.94
C ALA A 38 -9.26 -0.51 -2.20
N PHE A 39 -8.75 0.72 -2.09
CA PHE A 39 -9.48 1.85 -1.54
C PHE A 39 -10.67 2.21 -2.41
N GLU A 40 -10.47 2.41 -3.73
CA GLU A 40 -11.55 2.77 -4.65
C GLU A 40 -12.62 1.69 -4.74
N GLU A 41 -12.23 0.42 -4.79
CA GLU A 41 -13.14 -0.72 -4.77
C GLU A 41 -14.03 -0.71 -3.52
N ARG A 42 -13.45 -0.41 -2.35
CA ARG A 42 -14.18 -0.35 -1.09
C ARG A 42 -15.02 0.91 -0.92
N ALA A 43 -14.53 2.04 -1.43
CA ALA A 43 -15.23 3.31 -1.35
C ALA A 43 -16.39 3.39 -2.36
N GLY A 44 -16.32 2.63 -3.46
CA GLY A 44 -17.27 2.70 -4.57
C GLY A 44 -17.13 3.98 -5.40
N VAL A 45 -16.10 4.79 -5.14
CA VAL A 45 -15.82 6.07 -5.78
C VAL A 45 -14.32 6.25 -5.92
N SER A 46 -13.89 7.16 -6.80
CA SER A 46 -12.47 7.43 -7.00
C SER A 46 -11.85 8.12 -5.80
N ILE A 47 -10.52 7.99 -5.67
CA ILE A 47 -9.74 8.75 -4.68
C ILE A 47 -9.94 10.25 -4.89
N ALA A 48 -9.94 10.72 -6.14
CA ALA A 48 -10.14 12.13 -6.47
C ALA A 48 -11.47 12.67 -5.91
N LEU A 49 -12.57 11.94 -6.09
CA LEU A 49 -13.87 12.32 -5.54
C LEU A 49 -13.89 12.22 -4.00
N THR A 50 -13.20 11.24 -3.43
CA THR A 50 -13.06 11.13 -1.97
C THR A 50 -12.32 12.34 -1.39
N PHE A 51 -11.25 12.81 -2.03
CA PHE A 51 -10.57 14.04 -1.63
C PHE A 51 -11.46 15.28 -1.78
N GLU A 52 -12.26 15.36 -2.85
CA GLU A 52 -13.19 16.48 -3.06
C GLU A 52 -14.26 16.56 -1.95
N ILE A 53 -14.81 15.42 -1.54
CA ILE A 53 -15.89 15.34 -0.55
C ILE A 53 -15.37 15.39 0.88
N GLU A 54 -14.31 14.63 1.20
CA GLU A 54 -13.84 14.41 2.57
C GLU A 54 -12.58 15.22 2.92
N GLY A 55 -11.93 15.81 1.92
CA GLY A 55 -10.60 16.40 2.06
C GLY A 55 -9.51 15.36 2.28
N GLU A 56 -8.25 15.83 2.32
CA GLU A 56 -7.10 14.94 2.54
C GLU A 56 -7.18 14.21 3.88
N ALA A 57 -7.60 14.89 4.94
CA ALA A 57 -7.66 14.29 6.27
C ALA A 57 -8.63 13.08 6.32
N GLY A 58 -9.79 13.18 5.65
CA GLY A 58 -10.75 12.09 5.55
C GLY A 58 -10.20 10.90 4.77
N PHE A 59 -9.63 11.18 3.59
CA PHE A 59 -8.94 10.17 2.79
C PHE A 59 -7.86 9.45 3.58
N ARG A 60 -6.93 10.18 4.21
CA ARG A 60 -5.81 9.60 4.97
C ARG A 60 -6.26 8.72 6.13
N LYS A 61 -7.32 9.11 6.82
CA LYS A 61 -7.90 8.30 7.90
C LYS A 61 -8.41 6.96 7.38
N ARG A 62 -9.12 6.96 6.24
CA ARG A 62 -9.66 5.75 5.62
C ARG A 62 -8.58 4.89 4.96
N GLU A 63 -7.61 5.51 4.29
CA GLU A 63 -6.43 4.86 3.71
C GLU A 63 -5.65 4.11 4.79
N SER A 64 -5.41 4.76 5.95
CA SER A 64 -4.68 4.15 7.07
C SER A 64 -5.44 2.98 7.70
N ALA A 65 -6.76 3.10 7.83
CA ALA A 65 -7.60 1.99 8.32
C ALA A 65 -7.58 0.78 7.36
N LEU A 66 -7.65 1.03 6.06
CA LEU A 66 -7.52 -0.02 5.04
C LEU A 66 -6.12 -0.66 5.05
N LEU A 67 -5.06 0.15 5.17
CA LEU A 67 -3.70 -0.34 5.28
C LEU A 67 -3.56 -1.28 6.49
N ALA A 68 -4.05 -0.86 7.65
CA ALA A 68 -4.00 -1.66 8.88
C ALA A 68 -4.70 -3.02 8.73
N GLU A 69 -5.77 -3.10 7.94
CA GLU A 69 -6.41 -4.39 7.61
C GLU A 69 -5.59 -5.22 6.62
N LEU A 70 -5.06 -4.59 5.57
CA LEU A 70 -4.35 -5.30 4.51
C LEU A 70 -3.02 -5.90 4.96
N VAL A 71 -2.32 -5.25 5.91
CA VAL A 71 -1.05 -5.76 6.44
C VAL A 71 -1.20 -7.06 7.24
N GLU A 72 -2.39 -7.33 7.79
CA GLU A 72 -2.70 -8.56 8.53
C GLU A 72 -2.85 -9.79 7.64
N ARG A 73 -3.01 -9.59 6.32
CA ARG A 73 -3.02 -10.68 5.34
C ARG A 73 -1.65 -11.38 5.34
N ARG A 74 -1.59 -12.57 4.75
CA ARG A 74 -0.34 -13.31 4.57
C ARG A 74 -0.11 -13.62 3.10
N GLY A 75 1.15 -13.65 2.69
CA GLY A 75 1.53 -14.05 1.33
C GLY A 75 1.19 -12.99 0.30
N ILE A 76 1.36 -11.70 0.63
CA ILE A 76 1.04 -10.60 -0.29
C ILE A 76 2.24 -9.70 -0.62
N VAL A 77 2.23 -9.15 -1.83
CA VAL A 77 2.97 -7.95 -2.20
C VAL A 77 1.99 -6.78 -2.20
N LEU A 78 2.16 -5.81 -1.31
CA LEU A 78 1.31 -4.61 -1.22
C LEU A 78 2.03 -3.40 -1.82
N SER A 79 1.46 -2.80 -2.86
CA SER A 79 1.80 -1.46 -3.33
C SER A 79 1.03 -0.42 -2.52
N THR A 80 1.73 0.50 -1.88
CA THR A 80 1.10 1.57 -1.08
C THR A 80 0.93 2.86 -1.89
N GLY A 81 -0.01 3.73 -1.48
CA GLY A 81 -0.06 5.11 -1.95
C GLY A 81 1.16 5.91 -1.49
N GLY A 82 1.61 6.89 -2.27
CA GLY A 82 2.86 7.62 -1.98
C GLY A 82 2.86 8.34 -0.62
N GLY A 83 1.68 8.77 -0.16
CA GLY A 83 1.51 9.43 1.15
C GLY A 83 1.26 8.49 2.33
N ALA A 84 1.11 7.17 2.11
CA ALA A 84 0.78 6.22 3.16
C ALA A 84 1.83 6.22 4.29
N VAL A 85 3.10 6.45 3.97
CA VAL A 85 4.22 6.48 4.92
C VAL A 85 4.31 7.78 5.73
N LEU A 86 3.49 8.80 5.46
CA LEU A 86 3.49 10.05 6.22
C LEU A 86 2.99 9.82 7.65
N ASP A 87 2.00 8.94 7.82
CA ASP A 87 1.50 8.55 9.14
C ASP A 87 2.50 7.61 9.86
N PRO A 88 2.95 7.95 11.09
CA PRO A 88 3.80 7.08 11.90
C PRO A 88 3.21 5.68 12.18
N ALA A 89 1.91 5.57 12.41
CA ALA A 89 1.26 4.30 12.70
C ALA A 89 1.32 3.37 11.49
N ASN A 90 1.13 3.91 10.28
CA ASN A 90 1.27 3.14 9.04
C ASN A 90 2.69 2.58 8.89
N ARG A 91 3.72 3.37 9.23
CA ARG A 91 5.10 2.88 9.21
C ARG A 91 5.33 1.74 10.21
N GLU A 92 4.70 1.80 11.38
CA GLU A 92 4.76 0.73 12.38
C GLU A 92 4.06 -0.54 11.89
N HIS A 93 2.84 -0.42 11.36
CA HIS A 93 2.11 -1.51 10.73
C HIS A 93 2.93 -2.21 9.64
N LEU A 94 3.51 -1.44 8.72
CA LEU A 94 4.33 -1.98 7.65
C LEU A 94 5.58 -2.72 8.16
N ARG A 95 6.28 -2.16 9.16
CA ARG A 95 7.48 -2.79 9.72
C ARG A 95 7.19 -4.07 10.50
N ASN A 96 6.06 -4.11 11.20
CA ASN A 96 5.72 -5.25 12.07
C ASN A 96 5.14 -6.44 11.29
N HIS A 97 4.63 -6.23 10.06
CA HIS A 97 3.91 -7.25 9.31
C HIS A 97 4.56 -7.68 7.99
N GLY A 98 5.73 -7.15 7.63
CA GLY A 98 6.35 -7.46 6.35
C GLY A 98 7.74 -6.86 6.15
N PHE A 99 8.33 -7.18 5.00
CA PHE A 99 9.57 -6.55 4.55
C PHE A 99 9.25 -5.32 3.70
N VAL A 100 9.75 -4.15 4.11
CA VAL A 100 9.48 -2.87 3.43
C VAL A 100 10.60 -2.58 2.43
N VAL A 101 10.21 -2.37 1.17
CA VAL A 101 11.10 -1.96 0.08
C VAL A 101 10.71 -0.54 -0.33
N TRP A 102 11.65 0.38 -0.18
CA TRP A 102 11.53 1.69 -0.77
C TRP A 102 12.04 1.65 -2.21
N LEU A 103 11.16 2.01 -3.15
CA LEU A 103 11.50 2.20 -4.54
C LEU A 103 11.83 3.68 -4.76
N ASP A 104 13.10 3.94 -5.01
CA ASP A 104 13.64 5.25 -5.35
C ASP A 104 13.72 5.40 -6.87
N ALA A 105 13.32 6.55 -7.39
CA ALA A 105 13.27 6.84 -8.82
C ALA A 105 13.52 8.33 -9.03
N ASP A 106 14.47 8.64 -9.92
CA ASP A 106 14.89 10.00 -10.29
C ASP A 106 13.91 10.69 -11.26
#